data_AF-A0AA37GUA1-F1
#
_entry.id   AF-A0AA37GUA1-F1
#
_cell.length_a   1.000
_cell.length_b   1.000
_cell.length_c   1.000
_cell.angle_alpha   90.00
_cell.angle_beta   90.00
_cell.angle_gamma   90.00
#
_symmetry.space_group_name_H-M   'P 1'
#
loop_
_entity.id
_entity.type
_entity.pdbx_description
1 polymer ?
#
loop_
_entity_poly.entity_id
_entity_poly.type
_entity_poly.pdbx_seq_one_letter_code
_entity_poly.pdbx_strand_id
1 'polypeptide(L)'
;MIPGRMILGILVGLNNKIFTVEWSHDKGLPEKHVDYTLVTLMLGDDNGASGNQPTIELYDNNGNALGSRVTQDHDTISRNNNLDDHIYKIQHDLHQDPMETPKYAVVHQWSSDAICVSAMQFSNGKLSTVFYGDMGAFCGQSWFFSRRRLDDQQPHPKCVWLDADHTVGFNARAMSFHLNDMLGTPDKVKMYRENGDYICKSTPRFAYWRNLQPKSQVPIFRPPLEYERDAITGLEGRDKDPRQAIDTVEWDKEAYTDPQAVSEAKLKRSLTSAGQKTKGAIVAKRSGTNKDISHLVVTRAEGHEASLYFIIWL
;
A
#
# COMPACT_ATOMS: atom_id res chain seq x y z
N MET A 1 -24.55 -14.91 13.81
CA MET A 1 -23.94 -13.76 13.11
C MET A 1 -24.62 -12.51 13.61
N ILE A 2 -23.87 -11.60 14.22
CA ILE A 2 -24.35 -10.27 14.58
C ILE A 2 -24.33 -9.46 13.27
N PRO A 3 -25.40 -8.75 12.89
CA PRO A 3 -25.34 -7.78 11.80
C PRO A 3 -24.19 -6.80 12.06
N GLY A 4 -23.30 -6.59 11.09
CA GLY A 4 -22.28 -5.53 11.15
C GLY A 4 -20.86 -5.92 11.59
N ARG A 5 -20.50 -7.21 11.66
CA ARG A 5 -19.09 -7.64 11.82
C ARG A 5 -18.77 -8.83 10.94
N MET A 6 -18.35 -8.56 9.70
CA MET A 6 -17.79 -9.57 8.81
C MET A 6 -16.26 -9.63 8.95
N ILE A 7 -15.71 -10.83 8.79
CA ILE A 7 -14.27 -11.04 8.62
C ILE A 7 -13.89 -10.50 7.22
N LEU A 8 -13.56 -9.22 7.12
CA LEU A 8 -13.30 -8.59 5.82
C LEU A 8 -11.83 -8.35 5.51
N GLY A 9 -10.91 -8.48 6.47
CA GLY A 9 -9.52 -8.15 6.16
C GLY A 9 -8.45 -8.75 7.08
N ILE A 10 -7.21 -8.46 6.70
CA ILE A 10 -5.98 -8.96 7.32
C ILE A 10 -5.17 -7.78 7.84
N LEU A 11 -4.89 -7.76 9.14
CA LEU A 11 -4.07 -6.73 9.76
C LEU A 11 -2.73 -7.26 10.20
N VAL A 12 -1.69 -6.44 10.12
CA VAL A 12 -0.33 -6.78 10.54
C VAL A 12 0.07 -5.93 11.75
N GLY A 13 0.07 -6.54 12.93
CA GLY A 13 0.40 -5.85 14.17
C GLY A 13 1.85 -5.36 14.25
N LEU A 14 2.19 -4.65 15.34
CA LEU A 14 3.53 -4.08 15.56
C LEU A 14 4.66 -5.11 15.53
N ASN A 15 4.40 -6.35 15.95
CA ASN A 15 5.39 -7.44 15.93
C ASN A 15 5.39 -8.24 14.60
N ASN A 16 4.88 -7.66 13.52
CA ASN A 16 4.62 -8.32 12.24
C ASN A 16 3.71 -9.56 12.35
N LYS A 17 2.95 -9.66 13.45
CA LYS A 17 1.96 -10.72 13.63
C LYS A 17 0.75 -10.38 12.78
N ILE A 18 0.51 -11.21 11.78
CA ILE A 18 -0.65 -11.12 10.89
C ILE A 18 -1.88 -11.67 11.62
N PHE A 19 -3.06 -11.07 11.53
CA PHE A 19 -4.30 -11.62 12.10
C PHE A 19 -5.55 -11.18 11.33
N THR A 20 -6.60 -11.97 11.49
CA THR A 20 -7.95 -11.68 10.99
C THR A 20 -8.56 -10.50 11.75
N VAL A 21 -9.23 -9.60 11.03
CA VAL A 21 -10.00 -8.51 11.64
C VAL A 21 -11.47 -8.59 11.22
N GLU A 22 -12.34 -8.54 12.22
CA GLU A 22 -13.79 -8.46 12.08
C GLU A 22 -14.24 -7.01 12.08
N TRP A 23 -14.21 -6.39 10.91
CA TRP A 23 -14.65 -5.01 10.74
C TRP A 23 -15.25 -4.81 9.36
N SER A 24 -16.35 -4.09 9.34
CA SER A 24 -17.00 -3.58 8.14
C SER A 24 -17.61 -2.22 8.43
N HIS A 25 -17.69 -1.39 7.41
CA HIS A 25 -18.53 -0.20 7.43
C HIS A 25 -19.83 -0.50 6.67
N ASP A 26 -20.92 -0.64 7.41
CA ASP A 26 -22.17 -1.23 6.90
C ASP A 26 -22.80 -0.44 5.76
N LYS A 27 -22.71 0.90 5.77
CA LYS A 27 -23.21 1.71 4.65
C LYS A 27 -22.41 1.53 3.36
N GLY A 28 -21.19 1.01 3.46
CA GLY A 28 -20.33 0.63 2.35
C GLY A 28 -20.54 -0.80 1.85
N LEU A 29 -21.63 -1.46 2.25
CA LEU A 29 -21.96 -2.83 1.85
C LEU A 29 -23.31 -2.85 1.10
N PRO A 30 -23.33 -3.23 -0.19
CA PRO A 30 -24.58 -3.50 -0.89
C PRO A 30 -25.29 -4.73 -0.29
N GLU A 31 -26.61 -4.65 -0.15
CA GLU A 31 -27.44 -5.76 0.37
C GLU A 31 -27.49 -6.98 -0.56
N LYS A 32 -27.17 -6.78 -1.84
CA LYS A 32 -27.17 -7.80 -2.89
C LYS A 32 -26.05 -7.53 -3.88
N HIS A 33 -25.75 -8.51 -4.72
CA HIS A 33 -24.84 -8.32 -5.85
C HIS A 33 -25.36 -7.22 -6.78
N VAL A 34 -24.49 -6.27 -7.13
CA VAL A 34 -24.81 -5.06 -7.91
C VAL A 34 -23.75 -4.80 -8.98
N ASP A 35 -24.09 -3.93 -9.94
CA ASP A 35 -23.27 -3.51 -11.08
C ASP A 35 -22.29 -2.36 -10.76
N TYR A 36 -21.93 -2.25 -9.49
CA TYR A 36 -21.00 -1.24 -9.00
C TYR A 36 -20.23 -1.77 -7.78
N THR A 37 -19.16 -1.09 -7.43
CA THR A 37 -18.44 -1.32 -6.19
C THR A 37 -18.49 -0.07 -5.32
N LEU A 38 -18.88 -0.25 -4.06
CA LEU A 38 -18.70 0.75 -3.03
C LEU A 38 -17.29 0.64 -2.47
N VAL A 39 -16.59 1.77 -2.46
CA VAL A 39 -15.27 1.90 -1.87
C VAL A 39 -15.33 2.85 -0.69
N THR A 40 -15.13 2.34 0.53
CA THR A 40 -15.06 3.17 1.74
C THR A 40 -13.60 3.43 2.08
N LEU A 41 -13.18 4.70 2.07
CA LEU A 41 -11.80 5.11 2.33
C LEU A 41 -11.64 5.71 3.74
N MET A 42 -10.68 5.18 4.49
CA MET A 42 -10.32 5.67 5.82
C MET A 42 -8.89 6.19 5.81
N LEU A 43 -8.71 7.47 6.14
CA LEU A 43 -7.39 8.09 6.25
C LEU A 43 -6.83 8.00 7.67
N GLY A 44 -5.50 8.15 7.77
CA GLY A 44 -4.81 8.33 9.04
C GLY A 44 -5.20 9.62 9.76
N ASP A 45 -4.85 9.75 11.04
CA ASP A 45 -5.17 10.92 11.88
C ASP A 45 -4.06 11.97 11.96
N ASP A 46 -2.94 11.79 11.24
CA ASP A 46 -1.79 12.71 11.30
C ASP A 46 -2.09 14.08 10.66
N ASN A 47 -1.24 15.06 10.96
CA ASN A 47 -1.18 16.32 10.24
C ASN A 47 -0.65 16.08 8.81
N GLY A 48 -1.45 16.44 7.81
CA GLY A 48 -1.16 16.17 6.40
C GLY A 48 -1.64 14.82 5.88
N ALA A 49 -2.41 14.04 6.67
CA ALA A 49 -2.96 12.77 6.20
C ALA A 49 -4.14 12.91 5.23
N SER A 50 -4.77 14.11 5.19
CA SER A 50 -5.81 14.51 4.24
C SER A 50 -5.22 15.13 2.99
N GLY A 51 -5.95 15.10 1.88
CA GLY A 51 -5.52 15.77 0.66
C GLY A 51 -6.53 15.57 -0.48
N ASN A 52 -6.06 15.53 -1.72
CA ASN A 52 -6.92 15.18 -2.85
C ASN A 52 -7.35 13.71 -2.80
N GLN A 53 -8.61 13.45 -3.14
CA GLN A 53 -9.13 12.10 -3.31
C GLN A 53 -8.30 11.36 -4.37
N PRO A 54 -7.88 10.12 -4.12
CA PRO A 54 -7.14 9.36 -5.11
C PRO A 54 -8.04 8.93 -6.26
N THR A 55 -7.43 8.64 -7.41
CA THR A 55 -8.10 7.89 -8.48
C THR A 55 -8.11 6.41 -8.12
N ILE A 56 -9.24 5.73 -8.34
CA ILE A 56 -9.42 4.32 -8.02
C ILE A 56 -9.91 3.59 -9.27
N GLU A 57 -9.24 2.50 -9.63
CA GLU A 57 -9.54 1.69 -10.81
C GLU A 57 -9.76 0.24 -10.39
N LEU A 58 -10.75 -0.42 -11.00
CA LEU A 58 -11.14 -1.78 -10.70
C LEU A 58 -10.98 -2.66 -11.94
N TYR A 59 -10.49 -3.88 -11.75
CA TYR A 59 -10.23 -4.83 -12.84
C TYR A 59 -10.74 -6.23 -12.50
N ASP A 60 -11.09 -7.00 -13.54
CA ASP A 60 -11.43 -8.42 -13.44
C ASP A 60 -10.19 -9.32 -13.29
N ASN A 61 -10.38 -10.65 -13.27
CA ASN A 61 -9.28 -11.62 -13.16
C ASN A 61 -8.35 -11.68 -14.39
N ASN A 62 -8.76 -11.11 -15.51
CA ASN A 62 -8.00 -11.07 -16.77
C ASN A 62 -7.30 -9.72 -16.99
N GLY A 63 -7.52 -8.75 -16.10
CA GLY A 63 -6.97 -7.40 -16.20
C GLY A 63 -7.81 -6.47 -17.07
N ASN A 64 -9.05 -6.83 -17.39
CA ASN A 64 -9.99 -5.95 -18.05
C ASN A 64 -10.55 -4.95 -17.05
N ALA A 65 -10.61 -3.68 -17.43
CA ALA A 65 -11.17 -2.63 -16.58
C ALA A 65 -12.68 -2.85 -16.38
N LEU A 66 -13.14 -2.75 -15.14
CA LEU A 66 -14.55 -2.78 -14.77
C LEU A 66 -15.10 -1.36 -14.69
N GLY A 67 -14.37 -0.49 -14.02
CA GLY A 67 -14.79 0.87 -13.73
C GLY A 67 -13.68 1.67 -13.09
N SER A 68 -13.82 2.99 -13.14
CA SER A 68 -12.85 3.90 -12.52
C SER A 68 -13.54 5.11 -11.91
N ARG A 69 -13.04 5.57 -10.76
CA ARG A 69 -13.34 6.88 -10.21
C ARG A 69 -12.12 7.77 -10.41
N VAL A 70 -12.24 8.72 -11.33
CA VAL A 70 -11.25 9.77 -11.56
C VAL A 70 -11.69 11.01 -10.78
N THR A 71 -10.74 11.68 -10.14
CA THR A 71 -10.96 12.83 -9.27
C THR A 71 -10.24 14.07 -9.82
N GLN A 72 -10.68 15.25 -9.40
CA GLN A 72 -10.16 16.56 -9.83
C GLN A 72 -9.62 17.38 -8.64
N ASP A 73 -9.00 18.54 -8.90
CA ASP A 73 -8.31 19.36 -7.89
C ASP A 73 -9.20 19.76 -6.71
N HIS A 74 -10.52 19.87 -6.93
CA HIS A 74 -11.48 20.23 -5.90
C HIS A 74 -12.07 19.03 -5.14
N ASP A 75 -11.81 17.80 -5.59
CA ASP A 75 -12.23 16.58 -4.90
C ASP A 75 -11.26 16.29 -3.75
N THR A 76 -11.49 16.91 -2.60
CA THR A 76 -10.68 16.68 -1.39
C THR A 76 -11.28 15.58 -0.51
N ILE A 77 -10.44 14.93 0.29
CA ILE A 77 -10.84 14.00 1.34
C ILE A 77 -10.26 14.44 2.68
N SER A 78 -11.10 14.44 3.70
CA SER A 78 -10.71 14.87 5.03
C SER A 78 -10.33 13.69 5.92
N ARG A 79 -9.62 13.97 7.02
CA ARG A 79 -9.35 12.97 8.08
C ARG A 79 -10.52 12.79 9.05
N ASN A 80 -11.73 13.24 8.71
CA ASN A 80 -12.88 13.18 9.63
C ASN A 80 -13.21 11.72 10.01
N ASN A 81 -13.82 11.52 11.18
CA ASN A 81 -14.15 10.18 11.67
C ASN A 81 -15.45 9.60 11.06
N ASN A 82 -16.20 10.38 10.28
CA ASN A 82 -17.44 9.96 9.67
C ASN A 82 -17.17 9.26 8.33
N LEU A 83 -17.07 7.93 8.34
CA LEU A 83 -16.79 7.16 7.14
C LEU A 83 -17.88 7.26 6.07
N ASP A 84 -19.10 7.65 6.44
CA ASP A 84 -20.21 7.87 5.50
C ASP A 84 -19.86 8.92 4.43
N ASP A 85 -19.03 9.91 4.79
CA ASP A 85 -18.58 10.98 3.90
C ASP A 85 -17.52 10.49 2.89
N HIS A 86 -16.98 9.28 3.09
CA HIS A 86 -15.88 8.70 2.30
C HIS A 86 -16.28 7.38 1.63
N ILE A 87 -17.58 7.21 1.34
CA ILE A 87 -18.09 6.10 0.53
C ILE A 87 -18.23 6.55 -0.91
N TYR A 88 -17.52 5.88 -1.81
CA TYR A 88 -17.50 6.19 -3.22
C TYR A 88 -18.10 5.06 -4.03
N LYS A 89 -19.04 5.39 -4.92
CA LYS A 89 -19.58 4.46 -5.90
C LYS A 89 -18.71 4.46 -7.16
N ILE A 90 -18.23 3.29 -7.57
CA ILE A 90 -17.56 3.06 -8.85
C ILE A 90 -18.45 2.15 -9.70
N GLN A 91 -19.02 2.69 -10.77
CA GLN A 91 -19.89 1.94 -11.68
C GLN A 91 -19.06 0.99 -12.55
N HIS A 92 -19.60 -0.20 -12.87
CA HIS A 92 -18.95 -1.18 -13.76
C HIS A 92 -19.34 -0.98 -15.23
N ASP A 93 -19.05 0.19 -15.78
CA ASP A 93 -19.47 0.62 -17.12
C ASP A 93 -18.40 0.44 -18.21
N LEU A 94 -17.22 -0.09 -17.86
CA LEU A 94 -16.11 -0.34 -18.79
C LEU A 94 -16.01 -1.82 -19.24
N HIS A 95 -16.81 -2.71 -18.68
CA HIS A 95 -16.80 -4.14 -18.95
C HIS A 95 -18.07 -4.61 -19.68
N GLN A 96 -17.97 -5.72 -20.42
CA GLN A 96 -19.12 -6.28 -21.16
C GLN A 96 -20.20 -6.86 -20.24
N ASP A 97 -19.79 -7.44 -19.11
CA ASP A 97 -20.67 -7.86 -18.02
C ASP A 97 -20.59 -6.83 -16.88
N PRO A 98 -21.61 -5.97 -16.70
CA PRO A 98 -21.64 -4.99 -15.62
C PRO A 98 -21.74 -5.64 -14.23
N MET A 99 -22.13 -6.92 -14.14
CA MET A 99 -22.21 -7.65 -12.87
C MET A 99 -20.90 -8.38 -12.53
N GLU A 100 -19.82 -8.14 -13.26
CA GLU A 100 -18.53 -8.78 -12.96
C GLU A 100 -18.01 -8.34 -11.58
N THR A 101 -17.44 -9.28 -10.84
CA THR A 101 -16.92 -9.00 -9.49
C THR A 101 -15.48 -8.50 -9.59
N PRO A 102 -15.13 -7.36 -9.00
CA PRO A 102 -13.76 -6.85 -9.05
C PRO A 102 -12.81 -7.84 -8.38
N LYS A 103 -11.67 -8.07 -9.05
CA LYS A 103 -10.60 -8.95 -8.60
C LYS A 103 -9.36 -8.17 -8.25
N TYR A 104 -9.13 -7.06 -8.93
CA TYR A 104 -8.05 -6.16 -8.61
C TYR A 104 -8.57 -4.74 -8.40
N ALA A 105 -7.85 -4.01 -7.54
CA ALA A 105 -8.03 -2.58 -7.38
C ALA A 105 -6.66 -1.89 -7.48
N VAL A 106 -6.61 -0.73 -8.12
CA VAL A 106 -5.44 0.14 -8.16
C VAL A 106 -5.84 1.53 -7.68
N VAL A 107 -5.03 2.08 -6.78
CA VAL A 107 -5.28 3.37 -6.15
C VAL A 107 -4.10 4.26 -6.44
N HIS A 108 -4.36 5.40 -7.09
CA HIS A 108 -3.34 6.36 -7.52
C HIS A 108 -3.55 7.69 -6.82
N GLN A 109 -2.52 8.21 -6.18
CA GLN A 109 -2.43 9.64 -5.93
C GLN A 109 -1.92 10.31 -7.22
N TRP A 110 -2.63 11.34 -7.66
CA TRP A 110 -2.28 12.12 -8.84
C TRP A 110 -1.90 13.56 -8.51
N SER A 111 -2.29 14.04 -7.32
CA SER A 111 -1.93 15.35 -6.77
C SER A 111 -0.63 15.29 -5.96
N SER A 112 0.06 16.42 -5.86
CA SER A 112 1.16 16.64 -4.91
C SER A 112 0.68 16.68 -3.45
N ASP A 113 -0.63 16.79 -3.21
CA ASP A 113 -1.20 16.73 -1.88
C ASP A 113 -1.36 15.26 -1.44
N ALA A 114 -0.33 14.78 -0.73
CA ALA A 114 -0.24 13.40 -0.29
C ALA A 114 -1.41 12.99 0.64
N ILE A 115 -1.75 11.71 0.63
CA ILE A 115 -2.74 11.14 1.56
C ILE A 115 -2.14 9.97 2.32
N CYS A 116 -2.60 9.74 3.54
CA CYS A 116 -2.24 8.55 4.31
C CYS A 116 -3.43 7.61 4.46
N VAL A 117 -3.40 6.47 3.79
CA VAL A 117 -4.52 5.51 3.75
C VAL A 117 -4.38 4.49 4.87
N SER A 118 -5.32 4.49 5.82
CA SER A 118 -5.40 3.53 6.93
C SER A 118 -6.18 2.27 6.56
N ALA A 119 -7.32 2.42 5.87
CA ALA A 119 -8.11 1.28 5.41
C ALA A 119 -8.91 1.60 4.15
N MET A 120 -9.19 0.58 3.33
CA MET A 120 -10.06 0.66 2.16
C MET A 120 -10.96 -0.56 2.09
N GLN A 121 -12.28 -0.36 2.24
CA GLN A 121 -13.26 -1.42 2.03
C GLN A 121 -13.70 -1.41 0.56
N PHE A 122 -13.73 -2.56 -0.09
CA PHE A 122 -14.28 -2.76 -1.42
C PHE A 122 -15.44 -3.74 -1.34
N SER A 123 -16.63 -3.37 -1.82
CA SER A 123 -17.80 -4.24 -1.79
C SER A 123 -18.71 -4.07 -3.01
N ASN A 124 -19.08 -5.18 -3.65
CA ASN A 124 -20.10 -5.22 -4.70
C ASN A 124 -21.31 -6.11 -4.33
N GLY A 125 -21.42 -6.50 -3.06
CA GLY A 125 -22.45 -7.41 -2.55
C GLY A 125 -22.22 -8.91 -2.82
N LYS A 126 -21.25 -9.28 -3.67
CA LYS A 126 -20.80 -10.67 -3.85
C LYS A 126 -19.41 -10.91 -3.23
N LEU A 127 -18.52 -9.93 -3.36
CA LEU A 127 -17.26 -9.85 -2.64
C LEU A 127 -17.29 -8.62 -1.73
N SER A 128 -16.79 -8.78 -0.51
CA SER A 128 -16.47 -7.68 0.41
C SER A 128 -15.11 -7.95 1.02
N THR A 129 -14.21 -6.98 0.97
CA THR A 129 -12.88 -7.09 1.58
C THR A 129 -12.35 -5.74 2.00
N VAL A 130 -11.37 -5.73 2.90
CA VAL A 130 -10.74 -4.55 3.44
C VAL A 130 -9.23 -4.68 3.34
N PHE A 131 -8.62 -3.73 2.65
CA PHE A 131 -7.20 -3.46 2.76
C PHE A 131 -6.94 -2.62 4.02
N TYR A 132 -5.92 -2.99 4.80
CA TYR A 132 -5.39 -2.17 5.89
C TYR A 132 -3.97 -1.71 5.55
N GLY A 133 -3.65 -0.46 5.88
CA GLY A 133 -2.32 0.12 5.63
C GLY A 133 -1.19 -0.67 6.30
N ASP A 134 -1.48 -1.43 7.35
CA ASP A 134 -0.53 -2.37 7.95
C ASP A 134 0.09 -3.35 6.96
N MET A 135 -0.66 -3.80 5.95
CA MET A 135 -0.13 -4.70 4.93
C MET A 135 0.87 -3.98 4.01
N GLY A 136 0.59 -2.74 3.62
CA GLY A 136 1.55 -1.94 2.84
C GLY A 136 2.81 -1.63 3.65
N ALA A 137 2.65 -1.27 4.93
CA ALA A 137 3.76 -1.06 5.86
C ALA A 137 4.61 -2.33 6.03
N PHE A 138 3.96 -3.50 6.17
CA PHE A 138 4.63 -4.79 6.29
C PHE A 138 5.49 -5.12 5.06
N CYS A 139 5.04 -4.72 3.87
CA CYS A 139 5.79 -4.90 2.63
C CYS A 139 6.73 -3.73 2.27
N GLY A 140 6.92 -2.76 3.17
CA GLY A 140 7.93 -1.72 3.05
C GLY A 140 7.47 -0.40 2.41
N GLN A 141 6.17 -0.18 2.25
CA GLN A 141 5.64 1.13 1.85
C GLN A 141 5.87 2.16 2.97
N SER A 142 6.12 3.43 2.63
CA SER A 142 6.20 4.51 3.61
C SER A 142 4.90 4.62 4.41
N TRP A 143 5.00 4.68 5.74
CA TRP A 143 3.85 4.57 6.63
C TRP A 143 3.98 5.44 7.89
N PHE A 144 2.86 5.66 8.56
CA PHE A 144 2.75 6.30 9.87
C PHE A 144 1.82 5.52 10.80
N PHE A 145 2.04 5.63 12.11
CA PHE A 145 1.20 5.01 13.13
C PHE A 145 -0.05 5.86 13.42
N SER A 146 -1.13 5.62 12.67
CA SER A 146 -2.42 6.27 12.90
C SER A 146 -2.99 5.88 14.27
N ARG A 147 -3.51 6.86 15.01
CA ARG A 147 -4.29 6.62 16.25
C ARG A 147 -5.78 6.52 15.96
N ARG A 148 -6.19 6.50 14.69
CA ARG A 148 -7.57 6.26 14.31
C ARG A 148 -7.93 4.80 14.58
N ARG A 149 -9.07 4.56 15.23
CA ARG A 149 -9.61 3.21 15.47
C ARG A 149 -10.55 2.80 14.35
N LEU A 150 -10.57 1.51 14.04
CA LEU A 150 -11.59 0.91 13.18
C LEU A 150 -12.96 0.90 13.89
N ASP A 151 -12.95 0.57 15.17
CA ASP A 151 -14.09 0.54 16.10
C ASP A 151 -13.52 0.62 17.53
N ASP A 152 -14.36 0.85 18.54
CA ASP A 152 -13.96 1.05 19.95
C ASP A 152 -13.10 -0.09 20.51
N GLN A 153 -13.30 -1.31 20.00
CA GLN A 153 -12.64 -2.55 20.42
C GLN A 153 -11.61 -3.08 19.42
N GLN A 154 -11.44 -2.41 18.28
CA GLN A 154 -10.58 -2.87 17.20
C GLN A 154 -9.24 -2.11 17.18
N PRO A 155 -8.18 -2.71 16.62
CA PRO A 155 -6.86 -2.10 16.58
C PRO A 155 -6.83 -0.81 15.73
N HIS A 156 -5.74 -0.08 15.92
CA HIS A 156 -5.39 1.09 15.14
C HIS A 156 -4.55 0.67 13.92
N PRO A 157 -5.10 0.70 12.70
CA PRO A 157 -4.33 0.32 11.53
C PRO A 157 -3.29 1.37 11.22
N LYS A 158 -2.07 0.96 10.87
CA LYS A 158 -1.08 1.88 10.28
C LYS A 158 -1.68 2.52 9.02
N CYS A 159 -1.26 3.74 8.71
CA CYS A 159 -1.59 4.36 7.44
C CYS A 159 -0.37 4.35 6.51
N VAL A 160 -0.59 4.14 5.22
CA VAL A 160 0.45 4.18 4.20
C VAL A 160 0.30 5.40 3.31
N TRP A 161 1.42 6.02 2.97
CA TRP A 161 1.45 7.25 2.20
C TRP A 161 1.33 6.96 0.70
N LEU A 162 0.50 7.77 0.03
CA LEU A 162 0.47 7.92 -1.42
C LEU A 162 0.74 9.38 -1.76
N ASP A 163 1.76 9.62 -2.58
CA ASP A 163 2.27 10.93 -2.93
C ASP A 163 2.78 10.91 -4.38
N ALA A 164 2.29 11.82 -5.22
CA ALA A 164 2.62 11.86 -6.63
C ALA A 164 3.98 12.48 -6.94
N ASP A 165 4.50 13.36 -6.07
CA ASP A 165 5.74 14.11 -6.31
C ASP A 165 6.92 13.67 -5.43
N HIS A 166 6.64 12.86 -4.40
CA HIS A 166 7.62 12.28 -3.49
C HIS A 166 8.43 13.32 -2.70
N THR A 167 7.88 14.52 -2.49
CA THR A 167 8.62 15.67 -1.91
C THR A 167 9.29 15.34 -0.58
N VAL A 168 8.62 14.54 0.27
CA VAL A 168 9.14 14.12 1.58
C VAL A 168 9.76 12.72 1.57
N GLY A 169 9.99 12.16 0.38
CA GLY A 169 10.62 10.85 0.19
C GLY A 169 9.68 9.66 0.33
N PHE A 170 8.36 9.86 0.30
CA PHE A 170 7.40 8.76 0.26
C PHE A 170 7.59 7.93 -1.01
N ASN A 171 7.60 6.60 -0.86
CA ASN A 171 8.05 5.69 -1.90
C ASN A 171 6.95 5.19 -2.84
N ALA A 172 5.73 5.69 -2.70
CA ALA A 172 4.58 5.21 -3.46
C ALA A 172 3.70 6.37 -3.94
N ARG A 173 3.44 6.41 -5.24
CA ARG A 173 2.36 7.18 -5.85
C ARG A 173 1.08 6.36 -5.93
N ALA A 174 1.23 5.06 -6.16
CA ALA A 174 0.10 4.16 -6.33
C ALA A 174 0.32 2.84 -5.59
N MET A 175 -0.78 2.11 -5.40
CA MET A 175 -0.77 0.76 -4.85
C MET A 175 -1.83 -0.09 -5.55
N SER A 176 -1.52 -1.37 -5.75
CA SER A 176 -2.40 -2.36 -6.38
C SER A 176 -2.63 -3.55 -5.47
N PHE A 177 -3.83 -4.12 -5.55
CA PHE A 177 -4.30 -5.20 -4.71
C PHE A 177 -4.99 -6.27 -5.54
N HIS A 178 -4.79 -7.53 -5.20
CA HIS A 178 -5.71 -8.60 -5.52
C HIS A 178 -6.74 -8.73 -4.37
N LEU A 179 -7.99 -8.35 -4.63
CA LEU A 179 -9.04 -8.21 -3.62
C LEU A 179 -9.37 -9.53 -2.92
N ASN A 180 -9.38 -10.64 -3.66
CA ASN A 180 -9.61 -11.97 -3.08
C ASN A 180 -8.53 -12.33 -2.04
N ASP A 181 -7.32 -11.79 -2.17
CA ASP A 181 -6.21 -12.06 -1.27
C ASP A 181 -6.17 -11.16 -0.05
N MET A 182 -7.03 -10.14 0.00
CA MET A 182 -7.24 -9.27 1.16
C MET A 182 -8.26 -9.86 2.14
N LEU A 183 -8.98 -10.93 1.77
CA LEU A 183 -9.96 -11.59 2.63
C LEU A 183 -9.33 -12.08 3.94
N GLY A 184 -9.93 -11.72 5.07
CA GLY A 184 -9.45 -12.04 6.41
C GLY A 184 -9.55 -13.51 6.84
N THR A 185 -9.74 -14.46 5.93
CA THR A 185 -10.05 -15.85 6.27
C THR A 185 -8.93 -16.50 7.09
N PRO A 186 -9.25 -17.28 8.15
CA PRO A 186 -8.27 -17.91 9.02
C PRO A 186 -7.20 -18.72 8.29
N ASP A 187 -7.57 -19.50 7.27
CA ASP A 187 -6.62 -20.32 6.50
C ASP A 187 -5.67 -19.46 5.67
N LYS A 188 -6.15 -18.33 5.11
CA LYS A 188 -5.32 -17.38 4.36
C LYS A 188 -4.34 -16.65 5.30
N VAL A 189 -4.81 -16.20 6.46
CA VAL A 189 -3.97 -15.60 7.50
C VAL A 189 -2.90 -16.58 7.98
N LYS A 190 -3.24 -17.86 8.17
CA LYS A 190 -2.28 -18.90 8.54
C LYS A 190 -1.19 -19.04 7.46
N MET A 191 -1.57 -19.13 6.19
CA MET A 191 -0.63 -19.21 5.07
C MET A 191 0.35 -18.02 5.06
N TYR A 192 -0.14 -16.79 5.27
CA TYR A 192 0.73 -15.62 5.32
C TYR A 192 1.65 -15.57 6.55
N ARG A 193 1.24 -16.15 7.68
CA ARG A 193 2.12 -16.33 8.85
C ARG A 193 3.22 -17.35 8.61
N GLU A 194 2.93 -18.39 7.83
CA GLU A 194 3.93 -19.40 7.44
C GLU A 194 5.03 -18.79 6.56
N ASN A 195 4.65 -17.90 5.64
CA ASN A 195 5.60 -17.15 4.84
C ASN A 195 5.04 -15.78 4.38
N GLY A 196 5.62 -14.70 4.90
CA GLY A 196 5.25 -13.33 4.52
C GLY A 196 5.56 -12.99 3.06
N ASP A 197 6.46 -13.73 2.40
CA ASP A 197 6.78 -13.55 0.98
C ASP A 197 5.55 -13.83 0.09
N TYR A 198 4.61 -14.65 0.56
CA TYR A 198 3.35 -14.87 -0.16
C TYR A 198 2.52 -13.60 -0.32
N ILE A 199 2.77 -12.55 0.47
CA ILE A 199 2.19 -11.21 0.25
C ILE A 199 3.24 -10.30 -0.41
N CYS A 200 4.40 -10.14 0.23
CA CYS A 200 5.30 -9.03 -0.10
C CYS A 200 6.24 -9.30 -1.29
N LYS A 201 6.40 -10.55 -1.70
CA LYS A 201 7.10 -10.92 -2.94
C LYS A 201 6.12 -11.44 -3.99
N SER A 202 4.90 -10.93 -3.98
CA SER A 202 3.84 -11.27 -4.91
C SER A 202 3.26 -9.99 -5.50
N THR A 203 3.88 -9.50 -6.58
CA THR A 203 3.51 -8.23 -7.19
C THR A 203 2.05 -8.20 -7.66
N PRO A 204 1.48 -9.28 -8.24
CA PRO A 204 0.05 -9.30 -8.55
C PRO A 204 -0.85 -9.24 -7.30
N ARG A 205 -0.44 -9.81 -6.17
CA ARG A 205 -1.24 -9.78 -4.93
C ARG A 205 -1.23 -8.41 -4.27
N PHE A 206 -0.04 -7.87 -4.06
CA PHE A 206 0.16 -6.55 -3.51
C PHE A 206 1.44 -5.92 -4.06
N ALA A 207 1.32 -4.69 -4.52
CA ALA A 207 2.47 -3.86 -4.83
C ALA A 207 2.16 -2.40 -4.57
N TYR A 208 3.16 -1.68 -4.09
CA TYR A 208 3.20 -0.23 -4.23
C TYR A 208 4.14 0.14 -5.37
N TRP A 209 3.84 1.26 -6.00
CA TRP A 209 4.49 1.71 -7.22
C TRP A 209 4.95 3.13 -7.05
N ARG A 210 6.19 3.41 -7.42
CA ARG A 210 6.76 4.74 -7.23
C ARG A 210 6.11 5.75 -8.16
N ASN A 211 5.99 5.48 -9.45
CA ASN A 211 5.55 6.50 -10.42
C ASN A 211 4.25 6.16 -11.19
N LEU A 212 3.60 5.05 -10.87
CA LEU A 212 2.53 4.49 -11.70
C LEU A 212 1.33 5.44 -11.84
N GLN A 213 1.02 5.80 -13.08
CA GLN A 213 -0.07 6.69 -13.43
C GLN A 213 -1.39 5.91 -13.61
N PRO A 214 -2.55 6.59 -13.50
CA PRO A 214 -3.84 5.99 -13.85
C PRO A 214 -3.86 5.34 -15.24
N LYS A 215 -4.73 4.37 -15.44
CA LYS A 215 -4.92 3.56 -16.66
C LYS A 215 -3.76 2.62 -17.00
N SER A 216 -2.89 2.36 -16.03
CA SER A 216 -1.80 1.40 -16.22
C SER A 216 -2.27 -0.03 -15.97
N GLN A 217 -1.84 -0.97 -16.82
CA GLN A 217 -2.07 -2.39 -16.61
C GLN A 217 -1.08 -2.94 -15.58
N VAL A 218 -1.57 -3.17 -14.36
CA VAL A 218 -0.78 -3.80 -13.31
C VAL A 218 -0.62 -5.31 -13.55
N PRO A 219 0.46 -5.93 -13.04
CA PRO A 219 0.61 -7.38 -13.10
C PRO A 219 -0.57 -8.10 -12.43
N ILE A 220 -1.05 -9.14 -13.11
CA ILE A 220 -2.13 -10.01 -12.63
C ILE A 220 -1.66 -11.48 -12.64
N PHE A 221 -2.36 -12.36 -11.94
CA PHE A 221 -2.06 -13.78 -11.93
C PHE A 221 -2.43 -14.44 -13.25
N ARG A 222 -1.45 -15.09 -13.90
CA ARG A 222 -1.65 -15.86 -15.12
C ARG A 222 -0.95 -17.22 -14.99
N PRO A 223 -1.70 -18.33 -14.81
CA PRO A 223 -3.16 -18.40 -14.66
C PRO A 223 -3.64 -17.79 -13.32
N PRO A 224 -4.95 -17.48 -13.18
CA PRO A 224 -5.52 -17.05 -11.90
C PRO A 224 -5.22 -18.04 -10.77
N LEU A 225 -5.09 -17.53 -9.56
CA LEU A 225 -4.87 -18.39 -8.39
C LEU A 225 -6.13 -19.20 -8.06
N GLU A 226 -5.91 -20.42 -7.60
CA GLU A 226 -6.95 -21.27 -7.07
C GLU A 226 -6.86 -21.33 -5.54
N TYR A 227 -8.03 -21.35 -4.90
CA TYR A 227 -8.15 -21.32 -3.45
C TYR A 227 -8.80 -22.59 -2.91
N GLU A 228 -8.37 -23.01 -1.74
CA GLU A 228 -9.15 -23.90 -0.89
C GLU A 228 -10.31 -23.10 -0.26
N ARG A 229 -11.42 -23.77 0.05
CA ARG A 229 -12.48 -23.13 0.86
C ARG A 229 -12.06 -23.14 2.32
N ASP A 230 -12.09 -21.98 2.94
CA ASP A 230 -11.82 -21.84 4.37
C ASP A 230 -12.92 -22.54 5.16
N ALA A 231 -12.53 -23.43 6.08
CA ALA A 231 -13.48 -24.28 6.79
C ALA A 231 -14.40 -23.52 7.76
N ILE A 232 -13.99 -22.33 8.20
CA ILE A 232 -14.70 -21.53 9.21
C ILE A 232 -15.69 -20.58 8.54
N THR A 233 -15.25 -19.91 7.48
CA THR A 233 -16.02 -18.86 6.80
C THR A 233 -16.74 -19.34 5.54
N GLY A 234 -16.31 -20.45 4.94
CA GLY A 234 -16.80 -20.96 3.66
C GLY A 234 -16.35 -20.14 2.44
N LEU A 235 -15.61 -19.05 2.67
CA LEU A 235 -15.04 -18.16 1.66
C LEU A 235 -13.72 -18.72 1.11
N GLU A 236 -13.09 -17.98 0.19
CA GLU A 236 -11.76 -18.32 -0.31
C GLU A 236 -10.72 -18.23 0.82
N GLY A 237 -10.09 -19.37 1.11
CA GLY A 237 -9.06 -19.54 2.11
C GLY A 237 -7.66 -19.39 1.54
N ARG A 238 -6.79 -20.33 1.91
CA ARG A 238 -5.42 -20.41 1.42
C ARG A 238 -5.34 -20.73 -0.07
N ASP A 239 -4.22 -20.40 -0.68
CA ASP A 239 -3.89 -20.82 -2.04
C ASP A 239 -3.70 -22.35 -2.07
N LYS A 240 -4.17 -23.00 -3.14
CA LYS A 240 -3.88 -24.42 -3.39
C LYS A 240 -2.39 -24.66 -3.62
N ASP A 241 -1.74 -23.74 -4.36
CA ASP A 241 -0.28 -23.68 -4.49
C ASP A 241 0.23 -22.27 -4.16
N PRO A 242 0.61 -22.02 -2.89
CA PRO A 242 1.11 -20.71 -2.46
C PRO A 242 2.37 -20.23 -3.19
N ARG A 243 3.17 -21.15 -3.76
CA ARG A 243 4.41 -20.77 -4.45
C ARG A 243 4.14 -20.11 -5.79
N GLN A 244 3.00 -20.41 -6.41
CA GLN A 244 2.56 -19.76 -7.64
C GLN A 244 2.35 -18.25 -7.46
N ALA A 245 2.05 -17.81 -6.23
CA ALA A 245 1.88 -16.40 -5.94
C ALA A 245 3.21 -15.63 -5.93
N ILE A 246 4.35 -16.30 -5.70
CA ILE A 246 5.65 -15.62 -5.57
C ILE A 246 6.17 -15.18 -6.95
N ASP A 247 6.64 -13.95 -7.02
CA ASP A 247 7.27 -13.38 -8.21
C ASP A 247 8.48 -14.21 -8.64
N THR A 248 8.45 -14.64 -9.90
CA THR A 248 9.58 -15.33 -10.56
C THR A 248 10.49 -14.36 -11.32
N VAL A 249 10.07 -13.10 -11.42
CA VAL A 249 10.78 -12.01 -12.09
C VAL A 249 10.80 -10.78 -11.21
N GLU A 250 11.83 -9.95 -11.34
CA GLU A 250 11.84 -8.63 -10.70
C GLU A 250 11.00 -7.65 -11.51
N TRP A 251 10.05 -6.97 -10.89
CA TRP A 251 9.17 -6.00 -11.54
C TRP A 251 9.72 -4.58 -11.44
N ASP A 252 9.56 -3.80 -12.51
CA ASP A 252 9.96 -2.39 -12.52
C ASP A 252 9.02 -1.53 -11.65
N LYS A 253 9.36 -1.38 -10.37
CA LYS A 253 8.60 -0.56 -9.40
C LYS A 253 8.65 0.95 -9.68
N GLU A 254 9.52 1.37 -10.61
CA GLU A 254 9.67 2.76 -11.05
C GLU A 254 8.84 3.09 -12.29
N ALA A 255 8.07 2.13 -12.83
CA ALA A 255 7.29 2.32 -14.04
C ALA A 255 6.27 3.46 -13.88
N TYR A 256 6.17 4.30 -14.91
CA TYR A 256 5.15 5.34 -15.03
C TYR A 256 3.84 4.80 -15.60
N THR A 257 3.93 3.75 -16.40
CA THR A 257 2.81 3.05 -17.04
C THR A 257 2.92 1.55 -16.74
N ASP A 258 2.37 0.69 -17.60
CA ASP A 258 2.41 -0.77 -17.51
C ASP A 258 3.77 -1.35 -17.04
N PRO A 259 3.88 -1.79 -15.77
CA PRO A 259 5.12 -2.33 -15.23
C PRO A 259 5.59 -3.55 -15.99
N GLN A 260 6.87 -3.57 -16.34
CA GLN A 260 7.51 -4.68 -17.05
C GLN A 260 8.47 -5.43 -16.13
N ALA A 261 8.70 -6.71 -16.44
CA ALA A 261 9.80 -7.45 -15.84
C ALA A 261 11.13 -6.76 -16.19
N VAL A 262 11.96 -6.49 -15.19
CA VAL A 262 13.27 -5.89 -15.38
C VAL A 262 14.17 -6.93 -16.05
N SER A 263 14.66 -6.62 -17.26
CA SER A 263 15.69 -7.46 -17.89
C SER A 263 16.97 -7.45 -17.05
N GLU A 264 17.71 -8.57 -17.02
CA GLU A 264 19.01 -8.65 -16.33
C GLU A 264 19.97 -7.50 -16.73
N ALA A 265 19.89 -7.05 -17.98
CA ALA A 265 20.68 -5.94 -18.50
C ALA A 265 20.29 -4.58 -17.88
N LYS A 266 19.00 -4.35 -17.59
CA LYS A 266 18.52 -3.14 -16.92
C LYS A 266 18.86 -3.17 -15.42
N LEU A 267 18.83 -4.35 -14.78
CA LEU A 267 19.30 -4.55 -13.39
C LEU A 267 20.77 -4.12 -13.23
N LYS A 268 21.65 -4.58 -14.12
CA LYS A 268 23.08 -4.25 -14.09
C LYS A 268 23.34 -2.74 -14.29
N ARG A 269 22.50 -2.05 -15.07
CA ARG A 269 22.58 -0.59 -15.25
C ARG A 269 22.00 0.20 -14.06
N SER A 270 20.98 -0.32 -13.38
CA SER A 270 20.43 0.34 -12.19
C SER A 270 21.38 0.22 -10.99
N LEU A 271 22.01 -0.95 -10.79
CA LEU A 271 23.01 -1.15 -9.73
C LEU A 271 24.25 -0.26 -9.90
N THR A 272 24.69 -0.06 -11.14
CA THR A 272 25.83 0.84 -11.45
C THR A 272 25.46 2.31 -11.24
N SER A 273 24.25 2.73 -11.59
CA SER A 273 23.78 4.11 -11.37
C SER A 273 23.40 4.40 -9.91
N ALA A 274 22.81 3.45 -9.19
CA ALA A 274 22.58 3.52 -7.75
C ALA A 274 23.90 3.58 -6.97
N GLY A 275 24.89 2.77 -7.36
CA GLY A 275 26.25 2.82 -6.81
C GLY A 275 26.99 4.14 -7.09
N GLN A 276 26.72 4.78 -8.24
CA GLN A 276 27.21 6.12 -8.53
C GLN A 276 26.49 7.21 -7.71
N LYS A 277 25.17 7.10 -7.50
CA LYS A 277 24.41 8.01 -6.63
C LYS A 277 24.82 7.89 -5.16
N THR A 278 25.09 6.67 -4.65
CA THR A 278 25.62 6.50 -3.29
C THR A 278 27.03 7.05 -3.16
N LYS A 279 27.91 6.84 -4.15
CA LYS A 279 29.24 7.47 -4.16
C LYS A 279 29.15 9.00 -4.22
N GLY A 280 28.25 9.57 -5.03
CA GLY A 280 28.01 11.01 -5.09
C GLY A 280 27.48 11.59 -3.77
N ALA A 281 26.55 10.89 -3.11
CA ALA A 281 26.01 11.30 -1.81
C ALA A 281 27.03 11.17 -0.66
N ILE A 282 27.91 10.17 -0.70
CA ILE A 282 29.01 10.00 0.27
C ILE A 282 30.08 11.08 0.07
N VAL A 283 30.36 11.48 -1.17
CA VAL A 283 31.27 12.60 -1.48
C VAL A 283 30.64 13.95 -1.08
N ALA A 284 29.35 14.15 -1.30
CA ALA A 284 28.62 15.35 -0.86
C ALA A 284 28.57 15.47 0.68
N LYS A 285 28.43 14.34 1.41
CA LYS A 285 28.52 14.31 2.89
C LYS A 285 29.92 14.56 3.45
N ARG A 286 30.98 14.46 2.64
CA ARG A 286 32.36 14.80 3.03
C ARG A 286 32.71 16.27 2.79
N SER A 287 31.89 17.01 2.02
CA SER A 287 32.02 18.46 1.88
C SER A 287 31.18 19.15 2.95
N GLY A 288 31.76 19.28 4.15
CA GLY A 288 31.15 19.99 5.26
C GLY A 288 30.97 21.47 4.94
N THR A 289 29.72 21.93 4.87
CA THR A 289 29.37 23.33 5.13
C THR A 289 28.29 23.36 6.20
N ASN A 290 28.77 23.49 7.44
CA ASN A 290 27.97 23.90 8.58
C ASN A 290 27.49 25.34 8.32
N LYS A 291 26.19 25.54 8.09
CA LYS A 291 25.59 26.84 7.70
C LYS A 291 24.90 27.56 8.85
N ASP A 292 25.17 27.19 10.10
CA ASP A 292 24.61 27.90 11.25
C ASP A 292 25.66 28.16 12.34
N ILE A 293 26.00 29.43 12.52
CA ILE A 293 26.98 29.93 13.50
C ILE A 293 26.31 30.26 14.85
N SER A 294 24.99 30.16 14.94
CA SER A 294 24.20 30.60 16.10
C SER A 294 23.87 29.48 17.11
N HIS A 295 24.15 28.23 16.77
CA HIS A 295 23.83 27.05 17.61
C HIS A 295 25.07 26.17 17.92
N LEU A 296 26.18 26.81 18.29
CA LEU A 296 27.35 26.10 18.86
C LEU A 296 27.08 25.77 20.33
N VAL A 297 26.53 24.58 20.58
CA VAL A 297 26.48 23.98 21.93
C VAL A 297 27.85 23.38 22.22
N VAL A 298 28.69 24.13 22.95
CA VAL A 298 29.97 23.63 23.49
C VAL A 298 29.71 22.94 24.82
N THR A 299 29.64 21.61 24.83
CA THR A 299 29.76 20.85 26.07
C THR A 299 31.24 20.71 26.42
N ARG A 300 31.68 21.39 27.50
CA ARG A 300 32.97 21.08 28.14
C ARG A 300 32.87 19.70 28.77
N ALA A 301 33.50 18.71 28.17
CA ALA A 301 33.91 17.51 28.88
C ALA A 301 35.26 17.82 29.55
N GLU A 302 35.28 17.88 30.88
CA GLU A 302 36.51 17.93 31.66
C GLU A 302 37.26 16.62 31.54
N GLY A 303 38.58 16.73 31.35
CA GLY A 303 39.51 15.61 31.34
C GLY A 303 39.70 15.05 29.93
N HIS A 304 40.68 15.59 29.20
CA HIS A 304 41.67 14.84 28.42
C HIS A 304 42.68 15.88 27.89
N GLU A 305 43.84 15.94 28.53
CA GLU A 305 44.99 16.76 28.12
C GLU A 305 45.43 16.37 26.70
N ALA A 306 45.41 17.32 25.78
CA ALA A 306 46.09 17.19 24.50
C ALA A 306 47.59 17.47 24.72
N SER A 307 48.40 16.40 24.74
CA SER A 307 49.84 16.51 24.63
C SER A 307 50.22 16.85 23.18
N LEU A 308 51.09 17.86 23.06
CA LEU A 308 51.57 18.45 21.81
C LEU A 308 52.55 17.54 21.03
N TYR A 309 52.74 17.94 19.75
CA TYR A 309 53.94 17.82 18.89
C TYR A 309 54.03 16.54 18.01
N PHE A 310 54.41 16.55 16.71
CA PHE A 310 55.07 17.50 15.80
C PHE A 310 54.63 17.22 14.33
N ILE A 311 54.57 18.27 13.49
CA ILE A 311 54.61 18.17 12.03
C ILE A 311 56.07 18.34 11.59
N ILE A 312 56.59 17.42 10.77
CA ILE A 312 57.72 17.68 9.86
C ILE A 312 57.39 17.01 8.51
N TRP A 313 57.28 17.81 7.47
CA TRP A 313 57.60 17.43 6.09
C TRP A 313 58.68 18.40 5.61
N LEU A 314 59.65 17.88 4.87
CA LEU A 314 60.81 18.59 4.32
C LEU A 314 60.43 19.89 3.59
#